data_AF-A0A0J9S3D3-F1
#
_entry.id   AF-A0A0J9S3D3-F1
#
_cell.length_a   1.000
_cell.length_b   1.000
_cell.length_c   1.000
_cell.angle_alpha   90.00
_cell.angle_beta   90.00
_cell.angle_gamma   90.00
#
_symmetry.space_group_name_H-M   'P 1'
#
loop_
_entity.id
_entity.type
_entity.pdbx_description
1 polymer ?
#
loop_
_entity_poly.entity_id
_entity_poly.type
_entity_poly.pdbx_seq_one_letter_code
_entity_poly.pdbx_strand_id
1 'polypeptide(L)'
;MGFLQEIKDLFDFYEDFNEMKKEIVDDTYNSCFKYVDYLKQRIPVYYAWRDSCKVDDFACKRYIDDYMKYRPAGIVSELSYISVILTYPGNPCYSSVYDVFIDAKVQPKRNDDIYRRKMEKLAKENPRGNLLLTDMGDGLRESEFFIPGDHDVYWYRKGWGIYNRITHNITLPMLGIAGVFLILYAFYKFTPLGKMFKHTRAKVRRRIQPNINYDDIVLLYGSEESLASSSVDSSYNLSYASSLS
;
A
#
# COMPACT_ATOMS: atom_id res chain seq x y z
N MET A 1 17.93 -20.46 -18.21
CA MET A 1 16.93 -21.53 -17.98
C MET A 1 16.55 -22.19 -19.30
N GLY A 2 16.23 -23.49 -19.30
CA GLY A 2 15.75 -24.19 -20.51
C GLY A 2 14.22 -24.07 -20.66
N PHE A 3 13.70 -24.23 -21.88
CA PHE A 3 12.27 -24.07 -22.19
C PHE A 3 11.33 -24.90 -21.33
N LEU A 4 11.60 -26.20 -21.17
CA LEU A 4 10.75 -27.08 -20.36
C LEU A 4 10.67 -26.61 -18.91
N GLN A 5 11.77 -26.08 -18.38
CA GLN A 5 11.79 -25.53 -17.03
C GLN A 5 10.92 -24.29 -16.96
N GLU A 6 11.00 -23.37 -17.92
CA GLU A 6 10.19 -22.14 -17.91
C GLU A 6 8.69 -22.42 -18.07
N ILE A 7 8.30 -23.37 -18.92
CA ILE A 7 6.90 -23.77 -19.06
C ILE A 7 6.40 -24.44 -17.78
N LYS A 8 7.22 -25.30 -17.16
CA LYS A 8 6.90 -25.86 -15.85
C LYS A 8 6.72 -24.75 -14.82
N ASP A 9 7.67 -23.83 -14.74
CA ASP A 9 7.66 -22.71 -13.80
C ASP A 9 6.42 -21.81 -13.98
N LEU A 10 5.96 -21.65 -15.22
CA LEU A 10 4.73 -20.94 -15.55
C LEU A 10 3.48 -21.68 -15.04
N PHE A 11 3.41 -22.99 -15.23
CA PHE A 11 2.27 -23.79 -14.77
C PHE A 11 2.24 -23.92 -13.25
N ASP A 12 3.39 -24.19 -12.61
CA ASP A 12 3.54 -24.17 -11.15
C ASP A 12 3.04 -22.82 -10.59
N PHE A 13 3.41 -21.71 -11.25
CA PHE A 13 2.94 -20.38 -10.87
C PHE A 13 1.42 -20.23 -10.93
N TYR A 14 0.76 -20.76 -11.97
CA TYR A 14 -0.69 -20.70 -12.09
C TYR A 14 -1.41 -21.57 -11.06
N GLU A 15 -0.85 -22.73 -10.72
CA GLU A 15 -1.37 -23.62 -9.69
C GLU A 15 -1.31 -22.95 -8.31
N ASP A 16 -0.13 -22.47 -7.94
CA ASP A 16 0.13 -21.87 -6.61
C ASP A 16 -0.51 -20.49 -6.43
N PHE A 17 -0.89 -19.81 -7.52
CA PHE A 17 -1.23 -18.39 -7.50
C PHE A 17 -2.32 -18.02 -6.51
N ASN A 18 -3.42 -18.79 -6.48
CA ASN A 18 -4.58 -18.43 -5.65
C ASN A 18 -4.27 -18.59 -4.15
N GLU A 19 -3.54 -19.63 -3.79
CA GLU A 19 -3.12 -19.88 -2.40
C GLU A 19 -2.11 -18.82 -1.97
N MET A 20 -1.05 -18.60 -2.77
CA MET A 20 -0.06 -17.56 -2.52
C MET A 20 -0.71 -16.17 -2.41
N LYS A 21 -1.63 -15.83 -3.33
CA LYS A 21 -2.36 -14.56 -3.31
C LYS A 21 -3.12 -14.39 -2.00
N LYS A 22 -3.85 -15.42 -1.56
CA LYS A 22 -4.60 -15.38 -0.31
C LYS A 22 -3.67 -15.11 0.87
N GLU A 23 -2.57 -15.84 0.99
CA GLU A 23 -1.61 -15.63 2.07
C GLU A 23 -0.94 -14.24 2.05
N ILE A 24 -0.65 -13.70 0.86
CA ILE A 24 -0.09 -12.35 0.70
C ILE A 24 -1.10 -11.27 1.12
N VAL A 25 -2.38 -11.47 0.84
CA VAL A 25 -3.45 -10.53 1.24
C VAL A 25 -3.69 -10.62 2.75
N ASP A 26 -3.67 -11.83 3.32
CA ASP A 26 -3.91 -12.06 4.74
C ASP A 26 -2.77 -11.51 5.62
N ASP A 27 -1.50 -11.73 5.25
CA ASP A 27 -0.33 -11.23 5.97
C ASP A 27 0.77 -10.76 5.01
N THR A 28 0.60 -9.55 4.47
CA THR A 28 1.52 -9.00 3.47
C THR A 28 2.97 -8.88 3.98
N TYR A 29 3.17 -8.64 5.27
CA TYR A 29 4.51 -8.42 5.83
C TYR A 29 5.32 -9.71 5.84
N ASN A 30 4.80 -10.77 6.47
CA ASN A 30 5.51 -12.04 6.57
C ASN A 30 5.53 -12.78 5.22
N SER A 31 4.43 -12.71 4.47
CA SER A 31 4.33 -13.35 3.15
C SER A 31 5.32 -12.75 2.16
N CYS A 32 5.70 -11.48 2.29
CA CYS A 32 6.77 -10.93 1.44
C CYS A 32 8.06 -11.73 1.61
N PHE A 33 8.53 -11.92 2.83
CA PHE A 33 9.77 -12.67 3.08
C PHE A 33 9.64 -14.16 2.71
N LYS A 34 8.45 -14.76 2.91
CA LYS A 34 8.16 -16.14 2.52
C LYS A 34 8.26 -16.34 1.01
N TYR A 35 7.71 -15.41 0.23
CA TYR A 35 7.54 -15.59 -1.22
C TYR A 35 8.54 -14.81 -2.08
N VAL A 36 9.37 -13.93 -1.53
CA VAL A 36 10.24 -13.05 -2.34
C VAL A 36 11.10 -13.80 -3.36
N ASP A 37 11.71 -14.92 -2.95
CA ASP A 37 12.57 -15.70 -3.84
C ASP A 37 11.77 -16.50 -4.88
N TYR A 38 10.59 -16.98 -4.51
CA TYR A 38 9.65 -17.58 -5.43
C TYR A 38 9.18 -16.56 -6.49
N LEU A 39 8.79 -15.35 -6.06
CA LEU A 39 8.34 -14.27 -6.94
C LEU A 39 9.46 -13.79 -7.88
N LYS A 40 10.70 -13.70 -7.40
CA LYS A 40 11.88 -13.40 -8.24
C LYS A 40 12.03 -14.35 -9.42
N GLN A 41 11.70 -15.62 -9.22
CA GLN A 41 11.81 -16.64 -10.26
C GLN A 41 10.58 -16.67 -11.17
N ARG A 42 9.38 -16.62 -10.60
CA ARG A 42 8.13 -16.86 -11.34
C ARG A 42 7.58 -15.64 -12.08
N ILE A 43 7.68 -14.44 -11.51
CA ILE A 43 7.13 -13.23 -12.11
C ILE A 43 7.74 -12.95 -13.51
N PRO A 44 9.08 -13.02 -13.69
CA PRO A 44 9.68 -12.85 -15.01
C PRO A 44 9.15 -13.85 -16.05
N VAL A 45 9.02 -15.11 -15.67
CA VAL A 45 8.49 -16.18 -16.53
C VAL A 45 7.06 -15.87 -16.95
N TYR A 46 6.20 -15.46 -16.02
CA TYR A 46 4.83 -15.05 -16.34
C TYR A 46 4.80 -13.92 -17.39
N TYR A 47 5.53 -12.81 -17.18
CA TYR A 47 5.48 -11.67 -18.10
C TYR A 47 6.10 -11.95 -19.48
N ALA A 48 7.12 -12.82 -19.52
CA ALA A 48 7.74 -13.28 -20.76
C ALA A 48 6.79 -14.17 -21.57
N TRP A 49 6.07 -15.09 -20.92
CA TRP A 49 5.25 -16.11 -21.60
C TRP A 49 3.78 -15.77 -21.73
N ARG A 50 3.19 -14.87 -20.93
CA ARG A 50 1.72 -14.67 -20.89
C ARG A 50 1.08 -14.41 -22.25
N ASP A 51 1.81 -13.73 -23.16
CA ASP A 51 1.25 -13.34 -24.46
C ASP A 51 1.16 -14.55 -25.41
N SER A 52 1.92 -15.62 -25.15
CA SER A 52 1.76 -16.91 -25.84
C SER A 52 0.40 -17.56 -25.55
N CYS A 53 -0.19 -17.28 -24.38
CA CYS A 53 -1.49 -17.79 -23.98
C CYS A 53 -2.66 -17.14 -24.73
N LYS A 54 -2.40 -16.22 -25.67
CA LYS A 54 -3.41 -15.62 -26.56
C LYS A 54 -3.63 -16.40 -27.86
N VAL A 55 -2.69 -17.27 -28.22
CA VAL A 55 -2.65 -17.94 -29.52
C VAL A 55 -3.06 -19.39 -29.35
N ASP A 56 -4.11 -19.82 -30.04
CA ASP A 56 -4.74 -21.15 -29.84
C ASP A 56 -3.79 -22.32 -30.08
N ASP A 57 -2.81 -22.17 -30.98
CA ASP A 57 -1.88 -23.25 -31.31
C ASP A 57 -0.75 -23.45 -30.30
N PHE A 58 -0.53 -22.48 -29.39
CA PHE A 58 0.59 -22.49 -28.45
C PHE A 58 0.29 -23.28 -27.17
N ALA A 59 1.33 -23.86 -26.57
CA ALA A 59 1.19 -24.74 -25.41
C ALA A 59 0.46 -24.04 -24.26
N CYS A 60 0.72 -22.76 -23.98
CA CYS A 60 0.07 -22.08 -22.88
C CYS A 60 -1.46 -22.03 -23.02
N LYS A 61 -1.97 -21.65 -24.20
CA LYS A 61 -3.43 -21.52 -24.43
C LYS A 61 -4.16 -22.85 -24.34
N ARG A 62 -3.49 -23.96 -24.68
CA ARG A 62 -4.07 -25.31 -24.58
C ARG A 62 -4.39 -25.73 -23.14
N TYR A 63 -3.65 -25.22 -22.17
CA TYR A 63 -3.80 -25.61 -20.76
C TYR A 63 -4.38 -24.51 -19.87
N ILE A 64 -4.28 -23.24 -20.29
CA ILE A 64 -4.66 -22.09 -19.49
C ILE A 64 -5.57 -21.17 -20.31
N ASP A 65 -6.85 -21.17 -19.95
CA ASP A 65 -7.86 -20.38 -20.67
C ASP A 65 -7.88 -18.91 -20.24
N ASP A 66 -7.97 -18.64 -18.94
CA ASP A 66 -8.01 -17.29 -18.37
C ASP A 66 -6.69 -16.95 -17.69
N TYR A 67 -5.64 -16.77 -18.49
CA TYR A 67 -4.30 -16.42 -17.99
C TYR A 67 -4.28 -15.05 -17.28
N MET A 68 -5.21 -14.15 -17.59
CA MET A 68 -5.27 -12.81 -17.01
C MET A 68 -5.68 -12.81 -15.54
N LYS A 69 -6.47 -13.81 -15.11
CA LYS A 69 -6.81 -14.04 -13.70
C LYS A 69 -5.57 -14.15 -12.80
N TYR A 70 -4.48 -14.67 -13.35
CA TYR A 70 -3.23 -14.96 -12.64
C TYR A 70 -2.22 -13.81 -12.72
N ARG A 71 -2.66 -12.62 -13.14
CA ARG A 71 -1.78 -11.46 -13.26
C ARG A 71 -1.21 -11.08 -11.89
N PRO A 72 0.12 -11.13 -11.67
CA PRO A 72 0.71 -10.80 -10.36
C PRO A 72 0.41 -9.37 -9.92
N ALA A 73 0.26 -8.44 -10.87
CA ALA A 73 -0.10 -7.06 -10.59
C ALA A 73 -1.52 -6.89 -10.01
N GLY A 74 -2.40 -7.87 -10.18
CA GLY A 74 -3.75 -7.87 -9.59
C GLY A 74 -3.74 -8.05 -8.07
N ILE A 75 -2.67 -8.60 -7.49
CA ILE A 75 -2.54 -8.73 -6.03
C ILE A 75 -2.49 -7.34 -5.38
N VAL A 76 -1.80 -6.38 -6.01
CA VAL A 76 -1.57 -5.04 -5.46
C VAL A 76 -2.88 -4.30 -5.13
N SER A 77 -3.93 -4.49 -5.92
CA SER A 77 -5.23 -3.85 -5.67
C SER A 77 -6.00 -4.43 -4.48
N GLU A 78 -5.63 -5.62 -4.00
CA GLU A 78 -6.29 -6.30 -2.88
C GLU A 78 -5.51 -6.16 -1.56
N LEU A 79 -4.28 -5.64 -1.62
CA LEU A 79 -3.47 -5.41 -0.42
C LEU A 79 -4.07 -4.28 0.43
N SER A 80 -4.01 -4.45 1.76
CA SER A 80 -4.37 -3.39 2.69
C SER A 80 -3.38 -2.22 2.58
N TYR A 81 -3.81 -1.13 1.95
CA TYR A 81 -3.05 0.11 1.77
C TYR A 81 -2.39 0.62 3.07
N ILE A 82 -3.13 0.62 4.18
CA ILE A 82 -2.63 1.12 5.47
C ILE A 82 -1.47 0.26 6.00
N SER A 83 -1.66 -1.07 6.03
CA SER A 83 -0.63 -2.02 6.47
C SER A 83 0.66 -1.90 5.66
N VAL A 84 0.55 -1.83 4.32
CA VAL A 84 1.73 -1.68 3.46
C VAL A 84 2.42 -0.35 3.75
N ILE A 85 1.70 0.77 3.90
CA ILE A 85 2.30 2.08 4.19
C ILE A 85 3.08 2.07 5.50
N LEU A 86 2.47 1.56 6.56
CA LEU A 86 3.06 1.58 7.89
C LEU A 86 4.31 0.71 7.97
N THR A 87 4.32 -0.42 7.26
CA THR A 87 5.43 -1.37 7.30
C THR A 87 6.51 -1.10 6.25
N TYR A 88 6.24 -0.24 5.25
CA TYR A 88 7.12 -0.01 4.12
C TYR A 88 8.53 0.51 4.48
N PRO A 89 8.68 1.56 5.32
CA PRO A 89 10.01 2.10 5.64
C PRO A 89 10.92 1.10 6.36
N GLY A 90 10.32 0.10 7.04
CA GLY A 90 11.04 -0.93 7.77
C GLY A 90 11.18 -2.27 7.04
N ASN A 91 10.71 -2.38 5.79
CA ASN A 91 10.68 -3.66 5.07
C ASN A 91 11.39 -3.60 3.70
N PRO A 92 12.65 -4.06 3.60
CA PRO A 92 13.39 -4.09 2.33
C PRO A 92 12.83 -5.09 1.31
N CYS A 93 11.97 -6.03 1.73
CA CYS A 93 11.36 -7.00 0.83
C CYS A 93 10.42 -6.33 -0.18
N TYR A 94 9.65 -5.32 0.22
CA TYR A 94 8.70 -4.67 -0.69
C TYR A 94 9.40 -3.98 -1.87
N SER A 95 10.54 -3.32 -1.63
CA SER A 95 11.34 -2.75 -2.72
C SER A 95 11.89 -3.84 -3.63
N SER A 96 12.36 -4.97 -3.06
CA SER A 96 12.86 -6.08 -3.87
C SER A 96 11.78 -6.69 -4.76
N VAL A 97 10.58 -6.92 -4.22
CA VAL A 97 9.45 -7.43 -5.01
C VAL A 97 9.07 -6.42 -6.09
N TYR A 98 9.01 -5.13 -5.74
CA TYR A 98 8.71 -4.07 -6.70
C TYR A 98 9.71 -4.04 -7.87
N ASP A 99 11.01 -4.15 -7.60
CA ASP A 99 12.04 -4.16 -8.65
C ASP A 99 11.86 -5.37 -9.58
N VAL A 100 11.58 -6.56 -9.03
CA VAL A 100 11.25 -7.76 -9.81
C VAL A 100 10.09 -7.51 -10.77
N PHE A 101 9.03 -6.86 -10.31
CA PHE A 101 7.87 -6.54 -11.15
C PHE A 101 8.22 -5.62 -12.32
N ILE A 102 9.05 -4.60 -12.07
CA ILE A 102 9.47 -3.65 -13.10
C ILE A 102 10.38 -4.35 -14.12
N ASP A 103 11.37 -5.10 -13.65
CA ASP A 103 12.34 -5.75 -14.51
C ASP A 103 11.70 -6.85 -15.36
N ALA A 104 10.77 -7.62 -14.78
CA ALA A 104 10.03 -8.68 -15.47
C ALA A 104 9.24 -8.17 -16.69
N LYS A 105 8.64 -6.98 -16.60
CA LYS A 105 7.85 -6.39 -17.69
C LYS A 105 8.69 -6.03 -18.90
N VAL A 106 9.94 -5.62 -18.67
CA VAL A 106 10.87 -5.19 -19.73
C VAL A 106 11.59 -6.38 -20.39
N GLN A 107 11.44 -7.59 -19.85
CA GLN A 107 12.04 -8.78 -20.43
C GLN A 107 11.47 -9.07 -21.84
N PRO A 108 12.32 -9.58 -22.75
CA PRO A 108 11.85 -9.99 -24.07
C PRO A 108 10.77 -11.07 -23.97
N LYS A 109 9.75 -10.96 -24.81
CA LYS A 109 8.64 -11.92 -24.85
C LYS A 109 9.09 -13.25 -25.43
N ARG A 110 8.42 -14.32 -25.03
CA ARG A 110 8.68 -15.70 -25.41
C ARG A 110 7.42 -16.35 -25.95
N ASN A 111 7.57 -17.31 -26.85
CA ASN A 111 6.51 -18.18 -27.34
C ASN A 111 7.09 -19.44 -27.99
N ASP A 112 6.21 -20.41 -28.24
CA ASP A 112 6.52 -21.71 -28.84
C ASP A 112 7.20 -21.60 -30.22
N ASP A 113 6.83 -20.59 -31.00
CA ASP A 113 7.38 -20.40 -32.34
C ASP A 113 8.83 -19.86 -32.33
N ILE A 114 9.14 -18.91 -31.45
CA ILE A 114 10.52 -18.47 -31.17
C ILE A 114 11.36 -19.66 -30.74
N TYR A 115 10.82 -20.48 -29.84
CA TYR A 115 11.50 -21.68 -29.37
C TYR A 115 11.78 -22.65 -30.51
N ARG A 116 10.76 -22.99 -31.31
CA ARG A 116 10.89 -23.89 -32.46
C ARG A 116 11.96 -23.40 -33.43
N ARG A 117 11.91 -22.11 -33.83
CA ARG A 117 12.87 -21.54 -34.77
C ARG A 117 14.29 -21.48 -34.22
N LYS A 118 14.47 -21.13 -32.94
CA LYS A 118 15.79 -21.13 -32.27
C LYS A 118 16.37 -22.55 -32.20
N MET A 119 15.55 -23.55 -31.89
CA MET A 119 15.96 -24.96 -31.86
C MET A 119 16.35 -25.49 -33.24
N GLU A 120 15.57 -25.20 -34.29
CA GLU A 120 15.91 -25.58 -35.66
C GLU A 120 17.23 -24.97 -36.12
N LYS A 121 17.51 -23.71 -35.73
CA LYS A 121 18.78 -23.04 -36.02
C LYS A 121 19.96 -23.69 -35.28
N LEU A 122 19.82 -23.93 -33.98
CA LEU A 122 20.85 -24.60 -33.17
C LEU A 122 21.14 -26.02 -33.66
N ALA A 123 20.12 -26.76 -34.08
CA ALA A 123 20.29 -28.11 -34.65
C ALA A 123 21.07 -28.10 -35.97
N LYS A 124 20.92 -27.04 -36.78
CA LYS A 124 21.71 -26.86 -38.02
C LYS A 124 23.15 -26.45 -37.74
N GLU A 125 23.37 -25.55 -36.78
CA GLU A 125 24.69 -25.01 -36.44
C GLU A 125 25.54 -25.99 -35.63
N ASN A 126 24.93 -26.77 -34.72
CA ASN A 126 25.61 -27.74 -33.88
C ASN A 126 24.82 -29.05 -33.74
N PRO A 127 24.84 -29.94 -34.75
CA PRO A 127 24.06 -31.18 -34.76
C PRO A 127 24.47 -32.21 -33.70
N ARG A 128 25.61 -32.02 -33.01
CA ARG A 128 26.09 -32.90 -31.93
C ARG A 128 25.94 -32.28 -30.54
N GLY A 129 25.44 -31.05 -30.43
CA GLY A 129 25.25 -30.35 -29.17
C GLY A 129 24.05 -30.86 -28.38
N ASN A 130 24.11 -30.79 -27.05
CA ASN A 130 22.97 -31.09 -26.19
C ASN A 130 21.97 -29.91 -26.19
N LEU A 131 21.00 -29.96 -27.11
CA LEU A 131 19.99 -28.93 -27.32
C LEU A 131 19.10 -28.67 -26.09
N LEU A 132 18.93 -29.67 -25.22
CA LEU A 132 18.04 -29.58 -24.04
C LEU A 132 18.57 -28.66 -22.94
N LEU A 133 19.87 -28.36 -22.91
CA LEU A 133 20.51 -27.56 -21.87
C LEU A 133 20.72 -26.09 -22.25
N THR A 134 20.33 -25.68 -23.46
CA THR A 134 20.61 -24.33 -23.95
C THR A 134 19.74 -23.29 -23.25
N ASP A 135 20.37 -22.24 -22.73
CA ASP A 135 19.65 -21.10 -22.13
C ASP A 135 18.87 -20.35 -23.21
N MET A 136 17.55 -20.30 -23.04
CA MET A 136 16.64 -19.75 -24.03
C MET A 136 16.50 -18.23 -23.90
N GLY A 137 16.66 -17.70 -22.69
CA GLY A 137 16.47 -16.29 -22.38
C GLY A 137 17.65 -15.42 -22.79
N ASP A 138 18.87 -15.94 -22.63
CA ASP A 138 20.08 -15.19 -22.93
C ASP A 138 20.26 -15.00 -24.44
N GLY A 139 20.56 -13.75 -24.82
CA GLY A 139 20.84 -13.36 -26.21
C GLY A 139 19.62 -13.00 -27.06
N LEU A 140 18.39 -13.02 -26.53
CA LEU A 140 17.21 -12.65 -27.33
C LEU A 140 17.24 -11.18 -27.81
N ARG A 141 17.76 -10.26 -27.00
CA ARG A 141 17.80 -8.80 -27.30
C ARG A 141 18.57 -8.42 -28.56
N GLU A 142 19.52 -9.24 -28.98
CA GLU A 142 20.35 -9.02 -30.17
C GLU A 142 20.09 -10.07 -31.26
N SER A 143 19.02 -10.87 -31.08
CA SER A 143 18.65 -11.93 -32.02
C SER A 143 17.50 -11.52 -32.93
N GLU A 144 17.37 -12.22 -34.05
CA GLU A 144 16.21 -12.13 -34.95
C GLU A 144 14.88 -12.55 -34.29
N PHE A 145 14.93 -13.17 -33.10
CA PHE A 145 13.78 -13.62 -32.34
C PHE A 145 13.32 -12.61 -31.28
N PHE A 146 13.88 -11.40 -31.27
CA PHE A 146 13.56 -10.38 -30.29
C PHE A 146 12.12 -9.88 -30.44
N ILE A 147 11.33 -10.05 -29.39
CA ILE A 147 10.06 -9.35 -29.21
C ILE A 147 10.20 -8.47 -27.95
N PRO A 148 10.04 -7.14 -28.07
CA PRO A 148 10.22 -6.25 -26.93
C PRO A 148 9.17 -6.53 -25.84
N GLY A 149 9.59 -6.33 -24.59
CA GLY A 149 8.73 -6.39 -23.42
C GLY A 149 7.71 -5.24 -23.34
N ASP A 150 6.92 -5.24 -22.28
CA ASP A 150 5.98 -4.15 -22.02
C ASP A 150 6.72 -2.89 -21.57
N HIS A 151 6.24 -1.72 -22.03
CA HIS A 151 6.76 -0.40 -21.64
C HIS A 151 5.92 0.30 -20.56
N ASP A 152 4.98 -0.40 -19.92
CA ASP A 152 4.04 0.14 -18.92
C ASP A 152 4.70 0.49 -17.57
N VAL A 153 6.03 0.38 -17.48
CA VAL A 153 6.89 0.78 -16.36
C VAL A 153 6.61 2.20 -15.88
N TYR A 154 6.23 3.12 -16.78
CA TYR A 154 6.03 4.53 -16.45
C TYR A 154 4.96 4.75 -15.38
N TRP A 155 3.79 4.10 -15.49
CA TRP A 155 2.70 4.30 -14.54
C TRP A 155 2.98 3.66 -13.18
N TYR A 156 3.62 2.49 -13.15
CA TYR A 156 4.03 1.85 -11.91
C TYR A 156 5.15 2.61 -11.21
N ARG A 157 6.18 3.06 -11.94
CA ARG A 157 7.25 3.90 -11.39
C ARG A 157 6.74 5.24 -10.89
N LYS A 158 5.77 5.85 -11.58
CA LYS A 158 5.15 7.09 -11.15
C LYS A 158 4.23 6.90 -9.95
N GLY A 159 3.36 5.88 -9.97
CA GLY A 159 2.48 5.55 -8.85
C GLY A 159 3.24 5.15 -7.59
N TRP A 160 4.29 4.33 -7.76
CA TRP A 160 5.17 3.91 -6.67
C TRP A 160 6.10 5.03 -6.20
N GLY A 161 6.63 5.86 -7.09
CA GLY A 161 7.40 7.05 -6.71
C GLY A 161 6.55 8.09 -5.95
N ILE A 162 5.29 8.26 -6.33
CA ILE A 162 4.31 9.07 -5.61
C ILE A 162 3.99 8.43 -4.25
N TYR A 163 3.72 7.13 -4.22
CA TYR A 163 3.49 6.37 -2.99
C TYR A 163 4.68 6.51 -2.03
N ASN A 164 5.90 6.25 -2.50
CA ASN A 164 7.11 6.31 -1.71
C ASN A 164 7.40 7.75 -1.22
N ARG A 165 7.07 8.76 -2.04
CA ARG A 165 7.13 10.18 -1.64
C ARG A 165 6.08 10.51 -0.58
N ILE A 166 4.87 9.97 -0.68
CA ILE A 166 3.82 10.15 0.34
C ILE A 166 4.26 9.48 1.64
N THR A 167 4.73 8.22 1.59
CA THR A 167 5.10 7.45 2.77
C THR A 167 6.30 8.03 3.51
N HIS A 168 7.39 8.36 2.79
CA HIS A 168 8.61 8.88 3.42
C HIS A 168 8.55 10.37 3.73
N ASN A 169 7.97 11.21 2.85
CA ASN A 169 8.07 12.66 3.01
C ASN A 169 6.81 13.31 3.60
N ILE A 170 5.64 12.67 3.54
CA ILE A 170 4.38 13.30 3.96
C ILE A 170 3.85 12.68 5.25
N THR A 171 3.92 11.36 5.42
CA THR A 171 3.37 10.69 6.63
C THR A 171 4.09 11.09 7.91
N LEU A 172 5.43 11.22 7.88
CA LEU A 172 6.22 11.61 9.05
C LEU A 172 5.88 13.04 9.55
N PRO A 173 5.87 14.08 8.70
CA PRO A 173 5.45 15.41 9.14
C PRO A 173 3.96 15.48 9.48
N MET A 174 3.08 14.73 8.81
CA MET A 174 1.66 14.69 9.16
C MET A 174 1.42 14.10 10.55
N LEU A 175 2.14 13.03 10.93
CA LEU A 175 2.11 12.48 12.28
C LEU A 175 2.66 13.48 13.31
N GLY A 176 3.73 14.21 12.97
CA GLY A 176 4.26 15.29 13.80
C GLY A 176 3.24 16.41 14.02
N ILE A 177 2.57 16.87 12.95
CA ILE A 177 1.52 17.90 13.00
C ILE A 177 0.34 17.41 13.84
N ALA A 178 -0.11 16.17 13.64
CA ALA A 178 -1.19 15.57 14.43
C ALA A 178 -0.81 15.48 15.92
N GLY A 179 0.43 15.11 16.23
CA GLY A 179 0.96 15.11 17.59
C GLY A 179 0.95 16.51 18.23
N VAL A 180 1.37 17.54 17.49
CA VAL A 180 1.31 18.94 17.95
C VAL A 180 -0.14 19.37 18.21
N PHE A 181 -1.09 19.01 17.33
CA PHE A 181 -2.50 19.30 17.56
C PHE A 181 -3.07 18.59 18.78
N LEU A 182 -2.69 17.33 19.04
CA LEU A 182 -3.09 16.60 20.24
C LEU A 182 -2.52 17.24 21.51
N ILE A 183 -1.27 17.70 21.47
CA ILE A 183 -0.62 18.41 22.56
C ILE A 183 -1.33 19.75 22.82
N LEU A 184 -1.60 20.54 21.77
CA LEU A 184 -2.36 21.79 21.89
C LEU A 184 -3.78 21.57 22.41
N TYR A 185 -4.44 20.50 21.98
CA TYR A 185 -5.76 20.11 22.49
C TYR A 185 -5.70 19.73 23.97
N ALA A 186 -4.67 18.98 24.39
CA ALA A 186 -4.44 18.65 25.79
C ALA A 186 -4.19 19.93 26.62
N PHE A 187 -3.37 20.87 26.13
CA PHE A 187 -3.16 22.16 26.77
C PHE A 187 -4.45 22.99 26.87
N TYR A 188 -5.25 23.04 25.81
CA TYR A 188 -6.55 23.71 25.82
C TYR A 188 -7.56 23.08 26.80
N LYS A 189 -7.51 21.76 27.00
CA LYS A 189 -8.47 21.06 27.86
C LYS A 189 -8.05 21.02 29.32
N PHE A 190 -6.76 20.82 29.62
CA PHE A 190 -6.27 20.46 30.96
C PHE A 190 -5.43 21.56 31.64
N THR A 191 -5.04 22.61 30.94
CA THR A 191 -4.23 23.71 31.51
C THR A 191 -5.12 24.91 31.87
N PRO A 192 -4.83 25.67 32.94
CA PRO A 192 -5.63 26.84 33.35
C PRO A 192 -5.78 27.92 32.26
N LEU A 193 -4.84 27.99 31.31
CA LEU A 193 -4.94 28.84 30.12
C LEU A 193 -6.16 28.50 29.24
N GLY A 194 -6.57 27.23 29.15
CA GLY A 194 -7.74 26.80 28.40
C GLY A 194 -9.05 27.36 28.94
N LYS A 195 -9.19 27.44 30.27
CA LYS A 195 -10.32 28.12 30.93
C LYS A 195 -10.30 29.62 30.63
N MET A 196 -9.12 30.25 30.66
CA MET A 196 -8.97 31.66 30.33
C MET A 196 -9.41 31.97 28.90
N PHE A 197 -8.98 31.17 27.91
CA PHE A 197 -9.41 31.31 26.51
C PHE A 197 -10.91 31.08 26.31
N LYS A 198 -11.51 30.12 27.01
CA LYS A 198 -12.97 29.91 27.01
C LYS A 198 -13.72 31.14 27.54
N HIS A 199 -13.24 31.75 28.62
CA HIS A 199 -13.76 33.01 29.14
C HIS A 199 -13.62 34.18 28.17
N THR A 200 -12.46 34.32 27.52
CA THR A 200 -12.23 35.39 26.54
C THR A 200 -13.14 35.21 25.32
N ARG A 201 -13.31 33.97 24.84
CA ARG A 201 -14.25 33.63 23.77
C ARG A 201 -15.69 33.95 24.16
N ALA A 202 -16.14 33.56 25.35
CA ALA A 202 -17.48 33.85 25.84
C ALA A 202 -17.73 35.37 25.95
N LYS A 203 -16.74 36.15 26.43
CA LYS A 203 -16.79 37.63 26.45
C LYS A 203 -16.92 38.25 25.06
N VAL A 204 -16.14 37.77 24.09
CA VAL A 204 -16.19 38.28 22.69
C VAL A 204 -17.51 37.91 22.03
N ARG A 205 -17.98 36.67 22.21
CA ARG A 205 -19.23 36.19 21.62
C ARG A 205 -20.46 36.92 22.16
N ARG A 206 -20.47 37.26 23.45
CA ARG A 206 -21.47 38.14 24.07
C ARG A 206 -21.56 39.52 23.40
N ARG A 207 -20.46 40.05 22.86
CA ARG A 207 -20.48 41.34 22.15
C ARG A 207 -21.05 41.24 20.74
N ILE A 208 -21.05 40.05 20.14
CA ILE A 208 -21.35 39.85 18.72
C ILE A 208 -22.75 39.22 18.53
N GLN A 209 -23.20 38.38 19.46
CA GLN A 209 -24.47 37.66 19.35
C GLN A 209 -25.41 37.98 20.53
N PRO A 210 -26.70 38.28 20.28
CA PRO A 210 -27.64 38.66 21.32
C PRO A 210 -28.10 37.47 22.19
N ASN A 211 -27.95 36.23 21.72
CA ASN A 211 -28.36 35.04 22.44
C ASN A 211 -27.14 34.19 22.82
N ILE A 212 -26.88 34.10 24.13
CA ILE A 212 -25.68 33.48 24.70
C ILE A 212 -26.06 32.06 25.15
N ASN A 213 -25.26 31.06 24.79
CA ASN A 213 -25.54 29.67 25.14
C ASN A 213 -25.34 29.43 26.65
N TYR A 214 -26.09 28.51 27.26
CA TYR A 214 -26.09 28.25 28.70
C TYR A 214 -24.68 27.96 29.26
N ASP A 215 -23.89 27.17 28.52
CA ASP A 215 -22.50 26.87 28.89
C ASP A 215 -21.60 28.10 28.96
N ASP A 216 -21.84 29.11 28.09
CA ASP A 216 -21.10 30.36 28.08
C ASP A 216 -21.53 31.28 29.26
N ILE A 217 -22.78 31.16 29.74
CA ILE A 217 -23.28 31.87 30.94
C ILE A 217 -22.65 31.28 32.21
N VAL A 218 -22.63 29.95 32.33
CA VAL A 218 -22.00 29.24 33.46
C VAL A 218 -20.50 29.54 33.52
N LEU A 219 -19.83 29.65 32.37
CA LEU A 219 -18.44 30.08 32.34
C LEU A 219 -18.30 31.53 32.83
N LEU A 220 -19.08 32.50 32.34
CA LEU A 220 -18.92 33.92 32.68
C LEU A 220 -19.28 34.28 34.13
N TYR A 221 -20.16 33.50 34.77
CA TYR A 221 -20.75 33.82 36.08
C TYR A 221 -20.60 32.73 37.13
N GLY A 222 -20.02 31.56 36.78
CA GLY A 222 -19.71 30.50 37.72
C GLY A 222 -18.55 30.88 38.63
N SER A 223 -18.81 30.96 39.94
CA SER A 223 -17.85 31.34 40.98
C SER A 223 -16.61 30.42 41.00
N GLU A 224 -15.41 31.00 41.13
CA GLU A 224 -14.16 30.27 41.42
C GLU A 224 -14.13 29.83 42.90
N GLU A 225 -15.10 29.04 43.35
CA GLU A 225 -15.10 28.44 44.69
C GLU A 225 -14.79 26.95 44.61
N SER A 226 -13.55 26.61 44.24
CA SER A 226 -12.96 25.34 44.65
C SER A 226 -11.45 25.41 44.56
N LEU A 227 -10.81 26.02 45.56
CA LEU A 227 -9.46 25.70 46.07
C LEU A 227 -9.08 26.64 47.22
N ALA A 228 -9.97 26.80 48.21
CA ALA A 228 -9.58 27.31 49.52
C ALA A 228 -10.30 26.49 50.59
N SER A 229 -9.53 25.59 51.21
CA SER A 229 -9.87 24.98 52.48
C SER A 229 -10.01 26.09 53.52
N SER A 230 -11.23 26.46 53.88
CA SER A 230 -11.54 26.86 55.26
C SER A 230 -13.04 26.77 55.47
N SER A 231 -13.43 25.79 56.28
CA SER A 231 -14.74 25.70 56.91
C SER A 231 -14.99 26.95 57.75
N VAL A 232 -15.81 27.89 57.29
CA VAL A 232 -16.48 28.84 58.17
C VAL A 232 -17.89 29.05 57.66
N ASP A 233 -18.79 28.33 58.32
CA ASP A 233 -20.18 28.62 58.62
C ASP A 233 -20.64 30.05 58.27
N SER A 234 -21.56 30.18 57.30
CA SER A 234 -22.48 31.31 57.26
C SER A 234 -23.80 30.91 56.61
N SER A 235 -24.83 30.96 57.43
CA SER A 235 -26.23 30.67 57.14
C SER A 235 -26.85 31.73 56.24
N TYR A 236 -27.35 31.31 55.08
CA TYR A 236 -28.18 32.16 54.22
C TYR A 236 -29.63 32.14 54.75
N ASN A 237 -30.07 33.28 55.27
CA ASN A 237 -31.45 33.52 55.67
C ASN A 237 -32.27 33.90 54.43
N LEU A 238 -33.10 32.98 53.95
CA LEU A 238 -34.06 33.22 52.87
C LEU A 238 -35.34 33.84 53.45
N SER A 239 -35.54 35.15 53.25
CA SER A 239 -36.83 35.80 53.50
C SER A 239 -37.70 35.72 52.25
N TYR A 240 -38.81 34.98 52.33
CA TYR A 240 -39.86 35.00 51.33
C TYR A 240 -40.78 36.21 51.58
N ALA A 241 -40.81 37.16 50.65
CA ALA A 241 -41.89 38.15 50.60
C ALA A 241 -43.14 37.47 50.02
N SER A 242 -44.12 37.18 50.87
CA SER A 242 -45.45 36.78 50.44
C SER A 242 -46.24 38.03 50.04
N SER A 243 -46.62 38.12 48.77
CA SER A 243 -47.55 39.13 48.27
C SER A 243 -48.99 38.63 48.48
N LEU A 244 -49.74 39.29 49.37
CA LEU A 244 -51.19 39.15 49.48
C LEU A 244 -51.86 39.90 48.32
N SER A 245 -52.77 39.22 47.62
CA SER A 245 -53.96 39.79 46.98
C SER A 245 -55.08 38.78 47.07
#